data_AF-A0A9D8NI83-F1
#
_entry.id   AF-A0A9D8NI83-F1
#
_cell.length_a   1.000
_cell.length_b   1.000
_cell.length_c   1.000
_cell.angle_alpha   90.00
_cell.angle_beta   90.00
_cell.angle_gamma   90.00
#
_symmetry.space_group_name_H-M   'P 1'
#
loop_
_entity.id
_entity.type
_entity.pdbx_description
1 polymer ?
#
loop_
_entity_poly.entity_id
_entity_poly.type
_entity_poly.pdbx_seq_one_letter_code
_entity_poly.pdbx_strand_id
1 'polypeptide(L)'
;MLADGINFPLVMAYGIAVLIPLLLFQVVVEGAILAKTWGIPFRDLSGPVLRANCWSLLSGIPVKFANSLFYPLLLHDDLRGYFELYPLAISIGTAFFFVVTLVVEKGSLQNWLMREDIAAIPRRVWLGVLVANLATYAVLAPIHYHATKPRHDVREFTRDTSWAKSPPSRVTYIDSRDANLKVIDSNGANRRTLVPTAVKAYTVNAGLDLVVFEDKTGKHWIRRVDTGETTQTNTAATNVFTGLKVFGSTGNRDWGGRDTSGDWVAWAPPGLGNSIRVYKENSEPSSHLFFAVNPGLLHLAEFRYFLSRPTLISGSSECLFQSRDTVYLLDVAQRRVGKLTNGRNYAVIPP
;
A
#
# COMPACT_ATOMS: atom_id res chain seq x y z
N MET A 1 -7.81 -2.50 23.33
CA MET A 1 -7.80 -3.42 22.17
C MET A 1 -6.36 -3.62 21.78
N LEU A 2 -5.75 -4.72 22.25
CA LEU A 2 -4.43 -5.14 21.81
C LEU A 2 -4.50 -5.38 20.30
N ALA A 3 -3.53 -4.86 19.55
CA ALA A 3 -3.33 -5.20 18.15
C ALA A 3 -3.44 -6.72 18.02
N ASP A 4 -4.27 -7.20 17.08
CA ASP A 4 -4.27 -8.61 16.69
C ASP A 4 -2.82 -8.99 16.38
N GLY A 5 -2.17 -9.63 17.35
CA GLY A 5 -0.78 -10.04 17.23
C GLY A 5 -0.70 -10.97 16.03
N ILE A 6 0.35 -10.80 15.22
CA ILE A 6 0.66 -11.74 14.15
C ILE A 6 0.63 -13.14 14.77
N ASN A 7 -0.30 -13.98 14.35
CA ASN A 7 -0.38 -15.37 14.79
C ASN A 7 0.84 -16.09 14.20
N PHE A 8 1.96 -16.01 14.92
CA PHE A 8 3.25 -16.50 14.47
C PHE A 8 3.21 -17.99 14.08
N PRO A 9 2.54 -18.89 14.85
CA PRO A 9 2.33 -20.28 14.42
C PRO A 9 1.65 -20.38 13.06
N LEU A 10 0.60 -19.60 12.81
CA LEU A 10 -0.12 -19.60 11.54
C LEU A 10 0.77 -19.09 10.40
N VAL A 11 1.50 -17.99 10.60
CA VAL A 11 2.43 -17.44 9.61
C VAL A 11 3.56 -18.42 9.30
N MET A 12 4.11 -19.08 10.32
CA MET A 12 5.14 -20.11 10.14
C MET A 12 4.59 -21.32 9.39
N ALA A 13 3.40 -21.82 9.75
CA ALA A 13 2.76 -22.94 9.08
C ALA A 13 2.47 -22.64 7.60
N TYR A 14 1.89 -21.46 7.30
CA TYR A 14 1.70 -21.02 5.91
C TYR A 14 3.03 -20.82 5.19
N GLY A 15 4.03 -20.25 5.86
CA GLY A 15 5.38 -20.09 5.33
C GLY A 15 5.96 -21.43 4.90
N ILE A 16 5.92 -22.44 5.77
CA ILE A 16 6.40 -23.79 5.48
C ILE A 16 5.60 -24.44 4.34
N ALA A 17 4.26 -24.36 4.40
CA ALA A 17 3.37 -24.96 3.41
C ALA A 17 3.56 -24.38 1.99
N VAL A 18 4.02 -23.13 1.88
CA VAL A 18 4.31 -22.49 0.60
C VAL A 18 5.78 -22.67 0.20
N LEU A 19 6.72 -22.49 1.13
CA LEU A 19 8.16 -22.52 0.83
C LEU A 19 8.66 -23.92 0.47
N ILE A 20 8.19 -24.98 1.15
CA ILE A 20 8.66 -26.35 0.87
C ILE A 20 8.33 -26.77 -0.57
N PRO A 21 7.08 -26.65 -1.07
CA PRO A 21 6.76 -27.01 -2.44
C PRO A 21 7.55 -26.19 -3.48
N LEU A 22 7.73 -24.89 -3.24
CA LEU A 22 8.50 -24.02 -4.15
C LEU A 22 9.98 -24.43 -4.18
N LEU A 23 10.58 -24.70 -3.02
CA LEU A 23 11.96 -25.14 -2.92
C LEU A 23 12.16 -26.51 -3.58
N LEU A 24 11.24 -27.45 -3.37
CA LEU A 24 11.27 -28.76 -4.02
C LEU A 24 11.16 -28.62 -5.54
N PHE A 25 10.26 -27.77 -6.04
CA PHE A 25 10.14 -27.46 -7.45
C PHE A 25 11.47 -26.96 -8.03
N GLN A 26 12.11 -26.00 -7.37
CA GLN A 26 13.41 -25.48 -7.81
C GLN A 26 14.47 -26.58 -7.87
N VAL A 27 14.62 -27.36 -6.79
CA VAL A 27 15.63 -28.42 -6.72
C VAL A 27 15.44 -29.47 -7.81
N VAL A 28 14.21 -29.86 -8.10
CA VAL A 28 13.90 -30.84 -9.15
C VAL A 28 14.22 -30.28 -10.53
N VAL A 29 13.72 -29.08 -10.86
CA VAL A 29 13.90 -28.48 -12.19
C VAL A 29 15.37 -28.14 -12.44
N GLU A 30 16.00 -27.43 -11.50
CA GLU A 30 17.39 -27.01 -11.63
C GLU A 30 18.31 -28.22 -11.60
N GLY A 31 18.10 -29.16 -10.68
CA GLY A 31 18.88 -30.39 -10.63
C GLY A 31 18.80 -31.20 -11.93
N ALA A 32 17.62 -31.29 -12.56
CA ALA A 32 17.47 -32.00 -13.84
C ALA A 32 18.21 -31.29 -14.99
N ILE A 33 18.12 -29.96 -15.05
CA ILE A 33 18.83 -29.15 -16.05
C ILE A 33 20.34 -29.24 -15.86
N LEU A 34 20.81 -29.13 -14.61
CA LEU A 34 22.22 -29.24 -14.27
C LEU A 34 22.75 -30.65 -14.52
N ALA A 35 21.98 -31.70 -14.20
CA ALA A 35 22.35 -33.08 -14.48
C ALA A 35 22.62 -33.29 -15.97
N LYS A 36 21.71 -32.78 -16.81
CA LYS A 36 21.87 -32.82 -18.28
C LYS A 36 23.04 -31.97 -18.77
N THR A 37 23.24 -30.79 -18.19
CA THR A 37 24.25 -29.82 -18.66
C THR A 37 25.67 -30.20 -18.24
N TRP A 38 25.83 -30.81 -17.07
CA TRP A 38 27.13 -31.17 -16.50
C TRP A 38 27.47 -32.65 -16.65
N GLY A 39 26.50 -33.49 -17.02
CA GLY A 39 26.69 -34.94 -17.13
C GLY A 39 26.84 -35.63 -15.77
N ILE A 40 26.36 -35.01 -14.69
CA ILE A 40 26.40 -35.54 -13.33
C ILE A 40 25.01 -36.12 -13.01
N PRO A 41 24.91 -37.31 -12.39
CA PRO A 41 23.62 -37.87 -12.01
C PRO A 41 22.82 -36.94 -11.09
N PHE A 42 21.51 -36.83 -11.31
CA PHE A 42 20.62 -36.00 -10.48
C PHE A 42 20.73 -36.30 -8.99
N ARG A 43 20.88 -37.59 -8.63
CA ARG A 43 21.01 -38.03 -7.23
C ARG A 43 22.14 -37.30 -6.51
N ASP A 44 23.27 -37.13 -7.19
CA ASP A 44 24.47 -36.54 -6.62
C ASP A 44 24.39 -35.00 -6.60
N LEU A 45 23.57 -34.41 -7.48
CA LEU A 45 23.30 -32.97 -7.52
C LEU A 45 22.21 -32.50 -6.56
N SER A 46 21.27 -33.36 -6.18
CA SER A 46 20.07 -32.97 -5.43
C SER A 46 20.38 -32.25 -4.10
N GLY A 47 21.33 -32.76 -3.31
CA GLY A 47 21.77 -32.16 -2.05
C GLY A 47 22.47 -30.81 -2.23
N PRO A 48 23.50 -30.71 -3.09
CA PRO A 48 24.15 -29.43 -3.42
C PRO A 48 23.19 -28.37 -3.95
N VAL A 49 22.27 -28.73 -4.85
CA VAL A 49 21.27 -27.81 -5.41
C VAL A 49 20.30 -27.32 -4.33
N LEU A 50 19.85 -28.20 -3.43
CA LEU A 50 19.04 -27.81 -2.27
C LEU A 50 19.79 -26.80 -1.39
N ARG A 51 21.05 -27.06 -1.07
CA ARG A 51 21.86 -26.12 -0.27
C ARG A 51 22.03 -24.78 -0.97
N ALA A 52 22.30 -24.77 -2.27
CA ALA A 52 22.43 -23.57 -3.08
C ALA A 52 21.14 -22.74 -3.03
N ASN A 53 19.98 -23.37 -3.26
CA ASN A 53 18.67 -22.72 -3.18
C ASN A 53 18.35 -22.19 -1.78
N CYS A 54 18.71 -22.92 -0.71
CA CYS A 54 18.58 -22.41 0.67
C CYS A 54 19.41 -21.14 0.89
N TRP A 55 20.64 -21.09 0.38
CA TRP A 55 21.47 -19.89 0.44
C TRP A 55 20.89 -18.74 -0.38
N SER A 56 20.35 -19.01 -1.56
CA SER A 56 19.63 -18.03 -2.38
C SER A 56 18.39 -17.48 -1.70
N LEU A 57 17.64 -18.33 -0.97
CA LEU A 57 16.49 -17.89 -0.20
C LEU A 57 16.92 -16.92 0.91
N LEU A 58 18.00 -17.24 1.64
CA LEU A 58 18.55 -16.38 2.69
C LEU A 58 19.09 -15.05 2.14
N SER A 59 19.71 -15.06 0.95
CA SER A 59 20.16 -13.84 0.28
C SER A 59 19.00 -12.95 -0.19
N GLY A 60 17.76 -13.46 -0.20
CA GLY A 60 16.55 -12.67 -0.40
C GLY A 60 16.32 -11.60 0.67
N ILE A 61 16.82 -11.80 1.91
CA ILE A 61 16.68 -10.81 2.99
C ILE A 61 17.39 -9.48 2.63
N PRO A 62 18.70 -9.45 2.35
CA PRO A 62 19.37 -8.20 1.97
C PRO A 62 18.82 -7.62 0.65
N VAL A 63 18.40 -8.47 -0.30
CA VAL A 63 17.74 -8.01 -1.53
C VAL A 63 16.44 -7.26 -1.22
N LYS A 64 15.62 -7.78 -0.30
CA LYS A 64 14.40 -7.09 0.15
C LYS A 64 14.71 -5.73 0.76
N PHE A 65 15.75 -5.63 1.60
CA PHE A 65 16.20 -4.34 2.13
C PHE A 65 16.63 -3.38 1.01
N ALA A 66 17.42 -3.82 0.04
CA ALA A 66 17.82 -2.98 -1.09
C ALA A 66 16.59 -2.52 -1.92
N ASN A 67 15.69 -3.44 -2.27
CA ASN A 67 14.45 -3.12 -2.99
C ASN A 67 13.57 -2.13 -2.21
N SER A 68 13.55 -2.23 -0.87
CA SER A 68 12.80 -1.32 0.00
C SER A 68 13.28 0.14 -0.11
N LEU A 69 14.57 0.34 -0.35
CA LEU A 69 15.17 1.67 -0.56
C LEU A 69 14.95 2.18 -1.99
N PHE A 70 14.86 1.27 -2.96
CA PHE A 70 14.65 1.59 -4.38
C PHE A 70 13.20 1.91 -4.74
N TYR A 71 12.22 1.20 -4.18
CA TYR A 71 10.81 1.40 -4.52
C TYR A 71 10.31 2.84 -4.33
N PRO A 72 10.68 3.57 -3.27
CA PRO A 72 10.42 5.00 -3.13
C PRO A 72 10.86 5.89 -4.30
N LEU A 73 11.91 5.50 -5.03
CA LEU A 73 12.45 6.26 -6.16
C LEU A 73 11.68 5.98 -7.46
N LEU A 74 11.00 4.84 -7.53
CA LEU A 74 10.32 4.36 -8.73
C LEU A 74 8.80 4.54 -8.65
N LEU A 75 8.19 4.26 -7.50
CA LEU A 75 6.76 4.32 -7.30
C LEU A 75 6.34 5.73 -6.88
N HIS A 76 5.33 6.28 -7.57
CA HIS A 76 4.82 7.62 -7.29
C HIS A 76 3.99 7.65 -6.00
N ASP A 77 4.02 8.75 -5.27
CA ASP A 77 3.26 8.89 -4.01
C ASP A 77 1.73 8.89 -4.19
N ASP A 78 1.23 9.05 -5.43
CA ASP A 78 -0.20 8.93 -5.73
C ASP A 78 -0.60 7.50 -6.14
N LEU A 79 -1.85 7.14 -5.85
CA LEU A 79 -2.35 5.79 -6.14
C LEU A 79 -2.29 5.45 -7.63
N ARG A 80 -2.65 6.37 -8.52
CA ARG A 80 -2.64 6.09 -9.95
C ARG A 80 -1.25 5.68 -10.41
N GLY A 81 -0.24 6.51 -10.14
CA GLY A 81 1.14 6.22 -10.51
C GLY A 81 1.69 4.96 -9.82
N TYR A 82 1.28 4.67 -8.59
CA TYR A 82 1.60 3.40 -7.92
C TYR A 82 1.08 2.19 -8.70
N PHE A 83 -0.20 2.16 -9.06
CA PHE A 83 -0.80 1.02 -9.77
C PHE A 83 -0.25 0.89 -11.20
N GLU A 84 -0.01 2.00 -11.90
CA GLU A 84 0.57 2.01 -13.25
C GLU A 84 2.00 1.45 -13.27
N LEU A 85 2.84 1.79 -12.28
CA LEU A 85 4.25 1.40 -12.24
C LEU A 85 4.53 0.14 -11.42
N TYR A 86 3.56 -0.38 -10.67
CA TYR A 86 3.74 -1.57 -9.85
C TYR A 86 4.29 -2.78 -10.64
N PRO A 87 3.78 -3.13 -11.84
CA PRO A 87 4.32 -4.25 -12.61
C PRO A 87 5.81 -4.06 -12.92
N LEU A 88 6.20 -2.87 -13.36
CA LEU A 88 7.60 -2.53 -13.65
C LEU A 88 8.47 -2.63 -12.38
N ALA A 89 7.99 -2.11 -11.26
CA ALA A 89 8.70 -2.17 -9.99
C ALA A 89 8.97 -3.60 -9.53
N ILE A 90 7.96 -4.48 -9.58
CA ILE A 90 8.15 -5.89 -9.26
C ILE A 90 9.07 -6.57 -10.27
N SER A 91 8.96 -6.30 -11.57
CA SER A 91 9.87 -6.87 -12.57
C SER A 91 11.33 -6.51 -12.31
N ILE A 92 11.62 -5.25 -11.97
CA ILE A 92 12.98 -4.81 -11.60
C ILE A 92 13.44 -5.50 -10.32
N GLY A 93 12.58 -5.54 -9.29
CA GLY A 93 12.89 -6.20 -8.02
C GLY A 93 13.18 -7.70 -8.19
N THR A 94 12.42 -8.38 -9.06
CA THR A 94 12.63 -9.79 -9.43
C THR A 94 13.90 -9.98 -10.24
N ALA A 95 14.22 -9.08 -11.18
CA ALA A 95 15.46 -9.14 -11.95
C ALA A 95 16.69 -8.99 -11.06
N PHE A 96 16.64 -8.08 -10.07
CA PHE A 96 17.71 -7.93 -9.09
C PHE A 96 17.87 -9.19 -8.23
N PHE A 97 16.76 -9.78 -7.77
CA PHE A 97 16.79 -11.04 -7.02
C PHE A 97 17.38 -12.18 -7.86
N PHE A 98 16.98 -12.31 -9.13
CA PHE A 98 17.52 -13.28 -10.09
C PHE A 98 19.04 -13.16 -10.23
N VAL A 99 19.58 -11.95 -10.39
CA VAL A 99 21.03 -11.74 -10.49
C VAL A 99 21.76 -12.19 -9.22
N VAL A 100 21.21 -11.89 -8.05
CA VAL A 100 21.78 -12.33 -6.77
C VAL A 100 21.74 -13.85 -6.64
N THR A 101 20.63 -14.48 -7.03
CA THR A 101 20.50 -15.95 -7.06
C THR A 101 21.59 -16.58 -7.94
N LEU A 102 21.79 -16.07 -9.17
CA LEU A 102 22.85 -16.57 -10.05
C LEU A 102 24.23 -16.53 -9.40
N VAL A 103 24.57 -15.44 -8.71
CA VAL A 103 25.88 -15.28 -8.06
C VAL A 103 26.03 -16.26 -6.89
N VAL A 104 25.01 -16.35 -6.03
CA VAL A 104 25.03 -17.19 -4.83
C VAL A 104 25.09 -18.67 -5.19
N GLU A 105 24.25 -19.13 -6.12
CA GLU A 105 24.19 -20.54 -6.50
C GLU A 105 25.43 -20.97 -7.27
N LYS A 106 25.91 -20.12 -8.17
CA LYS A 106 27.17 -20.37 -8.87
C LYS A 106 28.33 -20.50 -7.87
N GLY A 107 28.42 -19.60 -6.89
CA GLY A 107 29.44 -19.69 -5.84
C GLY A 107 29.30 -20.97 -5.01
N SER A 108 28.08 -21.32 -4.61
CA SER A 108 27.79 -22.52 -3.81
C SER A 108 28.14 -23.81 -4.55
N LEU A 109 27.67 -23.95 -5.79
CA LEU A 109 27.87 -25.15 -6.62
C LEU A 109 29.31 -25.27 -7.10
N GLN A 110 29.98 -24.15 -7.43
CA GLN A 110 31.40 -24.17 -7.80
C GLN A 110 32.27 -24.62 -6.61
N ASN A 111 32.00 -24.13 -5.41
CA ASN A 111 32.71 -24.57 -4.21
C ASN A 111 32.49 -26.06 -3.92
N TRP A 112 31.30 -26.58 -4.20
CA TRP A 112 31.03 -28.02 -4.07
C TRP A 112 31.80 -28.85 -5.12
N LEU A 113 31.73 -28.47 -6.40
CA LEU A 113 32.45 -29.16 -7.49
C LEU A 113 33.97 -29.25 -7.22
N MET A 114 34.56 -28.18 -6.69
CA MET A 114 35.99 -28.16 -6.31
C MET A 114 36.31 -29.09 -5.14
N ARG A 115 35.40 -29.27 -4.19
CA ARG A 115 35.61 -30.15 -3.03
C ARG A 115 35.51 -31.63 -3.38
N GLU A 116 34.68 -31.97 -4.37
CA GLU A 116 34.51 -33.34 -4.86
C GLU A 116 35.51 -33.71 -5.97
N ASP A 117 36.46 -32.83 -6.29
CA ASP A 117 37.44 -32.98 -7.37
C ASP A 117 36.80 -33.31 -8.74
N ILE A 118 35.60 -32.78 -8.97
CA ILE A 118 34.88 -32.97 -10.23
C ILE A 118 35.41 -31.93 -11.22
N ALA A 119 36.11 -32.39 -12.25
CA ALA A 119 36.63 -31.56 -13.32
C ALA A 119 35.50 -30.85 -14.08
N ALA A 120 35.15 -29.64 -13.65
CA ALA A 120 34.10 -28.83 -14.25
C ALA A 120 34.68 -27.69 -15.09
N ILE A 121 34.23 -27.59 -16.33
CA ILE A 121 34.58 -26.45 -17.20
C ILE A 121 33.84 -25.21 -16.67
N PRO A 122 34.52 -24.12 -16.25
CA PRO A 122 33.88 -22.96 -15.62
C PRO A 122 32.73 -22.37 -16.44
N ARG A 123 32.86 -22.38 -17.78
CA ARG A 123 31.82 -21.91 -18.71
C ARG A 123 30.56 -22.78 -18.66
N ARG A 124 30.68 -24.09 -18.50
CA ARG A 124 29.54 -25.01 -18.37
C ARG A 124 28.84 -24.85 -17.02
N VAL A 125 29.59 -24.56 -15.95
CA VAL A 125 29.02 -24.26 -14.63
C VAL A 125 28.11 -23.03 -14.73
N TRP A 126 28.64 -21.93 -15.26
CA TRP A 126 27.85 -20.71 -15.47
C TRP A 126 26.63 -20.91 -16.36
N LEU A 127 26.79 -21.57 -17.50
CA LEU A 127 25.68 -21.81 -18.42
C LEU A 127 24.59 -22.68 -17.78
N GLY A 128 24.98 -23.72 -17.06
CA GLY A 128 24.04 -24.59 -16.34
C GLY A 128 23.24 -23.81 -15.30
N VAL A 129 23.90 -23.06 -14.43
CA VAL A 129 23.24 -22.23 -13.40
C VAL A 129 22.29 -21.21 -14.04
N LEU A 130 22.73 -20.54 -15.11
CA LEU A 130 21.92 -19.57 -15.83
C LEU A 130 20.65 -20.20 -16.43
N VAL A 131 20.78 -21.30 -17.16
CA VAL A 131 19.64 -21.97 -17.81
C VAL A 131 18.68 -22.55 -16.77
N ALA A 132 19.22 -23.13 -15.70
CA ALA A 132 18.44 -23.66 -14.59
C ALA A 132 17.58 -22.57 -13.92
N ASN A 133 18.21 -21.45 -13.58
CA ASN A 133 17.52 -20.31 -12.97
C ASN A 133 16.53 -19.63 -13.92
N LEU A 134 16.85 -19.50 -15.21
CA LEU A 134 15.90 -18.99 -16.19
C LEU A 134 14.64 -19.85 -16.26
N ALA A 135 14.80 -21.18 -16.23
CA ALA A 135 13.67 -22.10 -16.26
C ALA A 135 12.80 -22.01 -14.99
N THR A 136 13.40 -21.91 -13.80
CA THR A 136 12.63 -21.76 -12.56
C THR A 136 11.98 -20.38 -12.46
N TYR A 137 12.67 -19.30 -12.81
CA TYR A 137 12.12 -17.95 -12.78
C TYR A 137 11.02 -17.70 -13.83
N ALA A 138 11.03 -18.41 -14.96
CA ALA A 138 9.93 -18.37 -15.92
C ALA A 138 8.58 -18.78 -15.28
N VAL A 139 8.61 -19.55 -14.18
CA VAL A 139 7.44 -19.96 -13.41
C VAL A 139 7.30 -19.14 -12.12
N LEU A 140 8.39 -18.97 -11.37
CA LEU A 140 8.37 -18.32 -10.06
C LEU A 140 8.12 -16.81 -10.14
N ALA A 141 8.63 -16.11 -11.16
CA ALA A 141 8.41 -14.68 -11.29
C ALA A 141 6.92 -14.32 -11.52
N PRO A 142 6.18 -15.00 -12.44
CA PRO A 142 4.73 -14.85 -12.53
C PRO A 142 4.00 -15.18 -11.24
N ILE A 143 4.32 -16.31 -10.58
CA ILE A 143 3.69 -16.69 -9.31
C ILE A 143 3.92 -15.59 -8.26
N HIS A 144 5.14 -15.07 -8.16
CA HIS A 144 5.47 -13.98 -7.26
C HIS A 144 4.62 -12.74 -7.53
N TYR A 145 4.58 -12.29 -8.79
CA TYR A 145 3.77 -11.14 -9.20
C TYR A 145 2.30 -11.35 -8.84
N HIS A 146 1.71 -12.51 -9.13
CA HIS A 146 0.30 -12.77 -8.82
C HIS A 146 0.02 -12.86 -7.30
N ALA A 147 0.99 -13.33 -6.52
CA ALA A 147 0.89 -13.39 -5.07
C ALA A 147 0.98 -12.00 -4.41
N THR A 148 1.79 -11.10 -4.97
CA THR A 148 2.06 -9.78 -4.38
C THR A 148 1.25 -8.65 -4.98
N LYS A 149 0.75 -8.79 -6.22
CA LYS A 149 0.07 -7.69 -6.90
C LYS A 149 -1.04 -7.08 -6.05
N PRO A 150 -1.23 -5.75 -6.13
CA PRO A 150 -2.38 -5.08 -5.57
C PRO A 150 -3.66 -5.76 -6.04
N ARG A 151 -4.59 -5.97 -5.10
CA ARG A 151 -5.88 -6.63 -5.37
C ARG A 151 -6.95 -5.55 -5.32
N HIS A 152 -7.67 -5.36 -6.41
CA HIS A 152 -8.72 -4.33 -6.46
C HIS A 152 -9.78 -4.66 -7.49
N ASP A 153 -10.98 -4.11 -7.25
CA ASP A 153 -12.10 -4.09 -8.18
C ASP A 153 -12.19 -2.77 -8.98
N VAL A 154 -11.31 -1.81 -8.66
CA VAL A 154 -11.24 -0.49 -9.31
C VAL A 154 -10.98 -0.67 -10.80
N ARG A 155 -11.84 -0.08 -11.64
CA ARG A 155 -11.76 -0.10 -13.11
C ARG A 155 -10.83 0.98 -13.66
N GLU A 156 -10.78 2.13 -13.00
CA GLU A 156 -10.03 3.29 -13.49
C GLU A 156 -9.46 4.12 -12.33
N PHE A 157 -8.20 4.56 -12.49
CA PHE A 157 -7.56 5.55 -11.64
C PHE A 157 -7.41 6.87 -12.40
N THR A 158 -8.10 7.92 -11.96
CA THR A 158 -8.11 9.24 -12.61
C THR A 158 -7.18 10.22 -11.91
N ARG A 159 -6.77 11.30 -12.61
CA ARG A 159 -5.90 12.35 -12.02
C ARG A 159 -6.65 13.28 -11.07
N ASP A 160 -7.94 13.44 -11.29
CA ASP A 160 -8.83 14.32 -10.55
C ASP A 160 -10.17 13.62 -10.27
N THR A 161 -11.09 14.35 -9.67
CA THR A 161 -12.43 13.89 -9.30
C THR A 161 -13.52 14.63 -10.06
N SER A 162 -13.24 15.20 -11.24
CA SER A 162 -14.21 15.98 -12.05
C SER A 162 -15.48 15.21 -12.40
N TRP A 163 -15.43 13.88 -12.37
CA TRP A 163 -16.56 12.97 -12.58
C TRP A 163 -17.49 12.80 -11.37
N ALA A 164 -17.18 13.43 -10.22
CA ALA A 164 -17.97 13.28 -9.00
C ALA A 164 -19.41 13.76 -9.19
N LYS A 165 -20.31 13.23 -8.36
CA LYS A 165 -21.74 13.55 -8.43
C LYS A 165 -22.01 15.03 -8.17
N SER A 166 -23.10 15.48 -8.78
CA SER A 166 -23.72 16.78 -8.54
C SER A 166 -25.04 16.60 -7.79
N PRO A 167 -25.39 17.47 -6.82
CA PRO A 167 -24.54 18.56 -6.29
C PRO A 167 -23.33 18.01 -5.50
N PRO A 168 -22.15 18.67 -5.60
CA PRO A 168 -20.95 18.17 -4.94
C PRO A 168 -20.99 18.41 -3.43
N SER A 169 -20.35 17.52 -2.67
CA SER A 169 -20.13 17.72 -1.24
C SER A 169 -18.93 18.66 -1.03
N ARG A 170 -18.97 19.51 0.00
CA ARG A 170 -17.83 20.37 0.36
C ARG A 170 -16.89 19.60 1.29
N VAL A 171 -15.60 19.61 1.00
CA VAL A 171 -14.56 18.89 1.73
C VAL A 171 -13.56 19.89 2.30
N THR A 172 -13.53 20.03 3.63
CA THR A 172 -12.46 20.80 4.29
C THR A 172 -11.27 19.91 4.57
N TYR A 173 -10.05 20.45 4.55
CA TYR A 173 -8.83 19.67 4.80
C TYR A 173 -7.66 20.58 5.18
N ILE A 174 -6.69 20.02 5.91
CA ILE A 174 -5.39 20.67 6.16
C ILE A 174 -4.49 20.36 4.96
N ASP A 175 -4.09 21.38 4.22
CA ASP A 175 -3.24 21.23 3.03
C ASP A 175 -1.83 20.78 3.40
N SER A 176 -1.26 19.85 2.64
CA SER A 176 0.02 19.25 3.00
C SER A 176 1.23 20.15 2.75
N ARG A 177 1.10 21.20 1.92
CA ARG A 177 2.20 22.09 1.55
C ARG A 177 2.38 23.23 2.54
N ASP A 178 1.29 23.90 2.90
CA ASP A 178 1.30 25.10 3.74
C ASP A 178 0.68 24.88 5.12
N ALA A 179 0.07 23.71 5.37
CA ALA A 179 -0.71 23.40 6.57
C ALA A 179 -1.91 24.34 6.80
N ASN A 180 -2.34 25.10 5.79
CA ASN A 180 -3.53 25.94 5.89
C ASN A 180 -4.80 25.10 5.86
N LEU A 181 -5.86 25.55 6.53
CA LEU A 181 -7.18 24.95 6.38
C LEU A 181 -7.81 25.45 5.08
N LYS A 182 -8.17 24.52 4.19
CA LYS A 182 -8.80 24.81 2.90
C LYS A 182 -10.11 24.06 2.77
N VAL A 183 -10.92 24.48 1.81
CA VAL A 183 -12.11 23.77 1.34
C VAL A 183 -12.04 23.56 -0.16
N ILE A 184 -12.59 22.45 -0.64
CA ILE A 184 -12.75 22.09 -2.05
C ILE A 184 -14.05 21.32 -2.21
N ASP A 185 -14.69 21.40 -3.38
CA ASP A 185 -15.83 20.56 -3.70
C ASP A 185 -15.38 19.14 -4.08
N SER A 186 -16.23 18.13 -3.88
CA SER A 186 -15.91 16.72 -4.17
C SER A 186 -15.55 16.47 -5.63
N ASN A 187 -16.00 17.33 -6.54
CA ASN A 187 -15.62 17.32 -7.96
C ASN A 187 -14.27 18.01 -8.26
N GLY A 188 -13.57 18.51 -7.24
CA GLY A 188 -12.30 19.22 -7.36
C GLY A 188 -12.41 20.72 -7.62
N ALA A 189 -13.62 21.28 -7.74
CA ALA A 189 -13.86 22.69 -7.99
C ALA A 189 -13.84 23.56 -6.71
N ASN A 190 -14.01 24.88 -6.90
CA ASN A 190 -14.25 25.87 -5.85
C ASN A 190 -13.27 25.85 -4.66
N ARG A 191 -12.00 25.53 -4.94
CA ARG A 191 -10.96 25.51 -3.91
C ARG A 191 -10.72 26.91 -3.34
N ARG A 192 -10.75 27.04 -2.01
CA ARG A 192 -10.39 28.29 -1.31
C ARG A 192 -9.81 28.03 0.08
N THR A 193 -9.04 28.99 0.59
CA THR A 193 -8.45 28.94 1.94
C THR A 193 -9.43 29.51 2.97
N LEU A 194 -9.69 28.75 4.05
CA LEU A 194 -10.51 29.19 5.18
C LEU A 194 -9.67 29.83 6.27
N VAL A 195 -8.52 29.22 6.59
CA VAL A 195 -7.55 29.71 7.59
C VAL A 195 -6.18 29.82 6.92
N PRO A 196 -5.66 31.05 6.68
CA PRO A 196 -4.38 31.28 6.00
C PRO A 196 -3.18 31.18 6.97
N THR A 197 -3.28 30.28 7.96
CA THR A 197 -2.21 29.99 8.92
C THR A 197 -2.14 28.49 9.16
N ALA A 198 -1.00 28.03 9.67
CA ALA A 198 -0.75 26.61 9.86
C ALA A 198 -1.65 26.00 10.96
N VAL A 199 -2.54 25.11 10.55
CA VAL A 199 -3.52 24.38 11.38
C VAL A 199 -3.03 22.98 11.69
N LYS A 200 -3.21 22.57 12.95
CA LYS A 200 -2.95 21.21 13.44
C LYS A 200 -4.25 20.39 13.55
N ALA A 201 -5.30 21.01 14.08
CA ALA A 201 -6.63 20.41 14.24
C ALA A 201 -7.70 21.48 14.04
N TYR A 202 -8.91 21.09 13.64
CA TYR A 202 -10.00 22.05 13.45
C TYR A 202 -11.38 21.41 13.57
N THR A 203 -12.37 22.27 13.77
CA THR A 203 -13.81 22.01 13.64
C THR A 203 -14.41 23.16 12.84
N VAL A 204 -15.32 22.84 11.92
CA VAL A 204 -16.08 23.82 11.13
C VAL A 204 -17.57 23.62 11.36
N ASN A 205 -18.35 24.69 11.19
CA ASN A 205 -19.80 24.57 11.09
C ASN A 205 -20.24 24.29 9.64
N ALA A 206 -21.51 23.90 9.45
CA ALA A 206 -22.03 23.52 8.12
C ALA A 206 -22.06 24.68 7.11
N GLY A 207 -22.19 25.92 7.59
CA GLY A 207 -22.15 27.11 6.76
C GLY A 207 -20.75 27.45 6.24
N LEU A 208 -19.68 26.95 6.90
CA LEU A 208 -18.30 27.37 6.70
C LEU A 208 -18.04 28.86 6.99
N ASP A 209 -18.90 29.48 7.78
CA ASP A 209 -18.77 30.86 8.26
C ASP A 209 -17.92 30.95 9.53
N LEU A 210 -17.82 29.86 10.30
CA LEU A 210 -17.01 29.81 11.51
C LEU A 210 -16.11 28.59 11.58
N VAL A 211 -14.85 28.83 11.93
CA VAL A 211 -13.83 27.79 12.13
C VAL A 211 -13.25 27.92 13.53
N VAL A 212 -13.20 26.81 14.26
CA VAL A 212 -12.39 26.68 15.49
C VAL A 212 -11.19 25.82 15.16
N PHE A 213 -9.98 26.28 15.45
CA PHE A 213 -8.78 25.53 15.10
C PHE A 213 -7.67 25.62 16.16
N GLU A 214 -6.84 24.60 16.21
CA GLU A 214 -5.59 24.54 16.96
C GLU A 214 -4.45 24.84 15.98
N ASP A 215 -3.59 25.81 16.31
CA ASP A 215 -2.39 26.09 15.52
C ASP A 215 -1.23 25.11 15.83
N LYS A 216 -0.09 25.29 15.17
CA LYS A 216 1.10 24.46 15.42
C LYS A 216 1.72 24.64 16.82
N THR A 217 1.41 25.74 17.51
CA THR A 217 1.89 26.01 18.89
C THR A 217 1.00 25.41 19.95
N GLY A 218 -0.14 24.83 19.56
CA GLY A 218 -1.15 24.28 20.47
C GLY A 218 -2.13 25.33 21.00
N LYS A 219 -2.12 26.56 20.47
CA LYS A 219 -3.10 27.59 20.83
C LYS A 219 -4.38 27.39 20.03
N HIS A 220 -5.51 27.67 20.68
CA HIS A 220 -6.83 27.58 20.07
C HIS A 220 -7.33 28.94 19.61
N TRP A 221 -7.95 28.95 18.44
CA TRP A 221 -8.42 30.15 17.77
C TRP A 221 -9.82 29.93 17.22
N ILE A 222 -10.60 31.00 17.19
CA ILE A 222 -11.87 31.07 16.46
C ILE A 222 -11.68 32.07 15.33
N ARG A 223 -12.09 31.70 14.12
CA ARG A 223 -12.05 32.56 12.94
C ARG A 223 -13.42 32.64 12.29
N ARG A 224 -13.86 33.87 12.04
CA ARG A 224 -15.00 34.18 11.16
C ARG A 224 -14.49 34.26 9.73
N VAL A 225 -15.02 33.43 8.85
CA VAL A 225 -14.51 33.26 7.47
C VAL A 225 -14.91 34.43 6.58
N ASP A 226 -16.09 35.01 6.83
CA ASP A 226 -16.64 36.17 6.12
C ASP A 226 -15.86 37.46 6.41
N THR A 227 -15.53 37.72 7.68
CA THR A 227 -14.80 38.93 8.09
C THR A 227 -13.28 38.74 8.12
N GLY A 228 -12.80 37.49 8.19
CA GLY A 228 -11.39 37.16 8.39
C GLY A 228 -10.89 37.41 9.81
N GLU A 229 -11.76 37.86 10.72
CA GLU A 229 -11.44 38.13 12.12
C GLU A 229 -11.04 36.83 12.83
N THR A 230 -9.93 36.88 13.59
CA THR A 230 -9.41 35.74 14.34
C THR A 230 -9.21 36.15 15.80
N THR A 231 -9.82 35.41 16.73
CA THR A 231 -9.71 35.67 18.17
C THR A 231 -9.18 34.42 18.86
N GLN A 232 -8.22 34.60 19.78
CA GLN A 232 -7.73 33.49 20.59
C GLN A 232 -8.83 33.05 21.57
N THR A 233 -9.00 31.74 21.76
CA THR A 233 -9.99 31.18 22.69
C THR A 233 -9.35 30.19 23.65
N ASN A 234 -9.97 29.99 24.82
CA ASN A 234 -9.62 28.90 25.72
C ASN A 234 -10.29 27.59 25.26
N THR A 235 -9.66 26.47 25.58
CA THR A 235 -10.00 25.10 25.13
C THR A 235 -11.43 24.65 25.46
N ALA A 236 -12.17 25.35 26.34
CA ALA A 236 -13.55 25.00 26.66
C ALA A 236 -14.56 25.33 25.53
N ALA A 237 -14.23 26.26 24.62
CA ALA A 237 -15.13 26.67 23.54
C ALA A 237 -15.26 25.64 22.40
N THR A 238 -14.30 24.70 22.27
CA THR A 238 -14.35 23.64 21.24
C THR A 238 -15.46 22.63 21.48
N ASN A 239 -15.96 22.49 22.71
CA ASN A 239 -17.06 21.57 23.05
C ASN A 239 -18.45 22.11 22.67
N VAL A 240 -18.56 23.38 22.29
CA VAL A 240 -19.85 24.04 21.99
C VAL A 240 -20.23 23.92 20.51
N PHE A 241 -19.29 23.57 19.62
CA PHE A 241 -19.57 23.30 18.21
C PHE A 241 -19.93 21.82 17.98
N THR A 242 -21.16 21.45 18.34
CA THR A 242 -21.83 20.25 17.81
C THR A 242 -22.23 20.49 16.35
N GLY A 243 -21.23 20.53 15.47
CA GLY A 243 -21.41 20.95 14.08
C GLY A 243 -21.35 19.84 13.07
N LEU A 244 -20.19 19.17 12.93
CA LEU A 244 -19.95 18.14 11.94
C LEU A 244 -18.89 17.17 12.43
N LYS A 245 -19.07 15.90 12.07
CA LYS A 245 -18.06 14.87 12.31
C LYS A 245 -16.85 15.18 11.44
N VAL A 246 -15.79 15.70 12.06
CA VAL A 246 -14.48 15.85 11.41
C VAL A 246 -13.88 14.45 11.29
N PHE A 247 -13.60 14.03 10.06
CA PHE A 247 -12.94 12.75 9.80
C PHE A 247 -11.43 12.97 9.81
N GLY A 248 -10.90 13.14 11.02
CA GLY A 248 -9.48 13.36 11.23
C GLY A 248 -9.04 13.09 12.66
N SER A 249 -8.10 12.16 12.84
CA SER A 249 -7.29 12.03 14.04
C SER A 249 -6.17 13.07 14.04
N THR A 250 -5.85 13.58 15.23
CA THR A 250 -4.66 14.38 15.51
C THR A 250 -3.43 13.52 15.88
N GLY A 251 -3.57 12.19 15.90
CA GLY A 251 -2.54 11.25 16.35
C GLY A 251 -1.90 10.42 15.24
N ASN A 252 -0.61 10.12 15.38
CA ASN A 252 0.20 9.28 14.48
C ASN A 252 -0.23 7.79 14.40
N ARG A 253 -1.45 7.43 14.83
CA ARG A 253 -1.95 6.05 14.88
C ARG A 253 -3.26 5.89 14.09
N ASP A 254 -3.35 6.49 12.91
CA ASP A 254 -4.46 6.30 11.96
C ASP A 254 -4.37 4.98 11.21
N TRP A 255 -4.69 3.89 11.92
CA TRP A 255 -4.78 2.57 11.30
C TRP A 255 -6.25 2.28 11.00
N GLY A 256 -6.67 2.56 9.76
CA GLY A 256 -7.98 2.18 9.25
C GLY A 256 -9.11 3.18 9.55
N GLY A 257 -10.33 2.67 9.71
CA GLY A 257 -11.54 3.45 9.99
C GLY A 257 -12.79 2.77 9.44
N ARG A 258 -13.96 3.15 9.96
CA ARG A 258 -15.25 2.63 9.51
C ARG A 258 -16.27 3.77 9.46
N ASP A 259 -17.07 3.78 8.42
CA ASP A 259 -18.21 4.68 8.28
C ASP A 259 -19.42 3.92 7.73
N THR A 260 -20.61 4.37 8.12
CA THR A 260 -21.88 3.69 7.81
C THR A 260 -22.91 4.72 7.39
N SER A 261 -23.62 4.45 6.31
CA SER A 261 -24.68 5.32 5.81
C SER A 261 -25.79 4.49 5.14
N GLY A 262 -26.95 4.44 5.79
CA GLY A 262 -27.98 3.43 5.52
C GLY A 262 -27.41 2.02 5.72
N ASP A 263 -27.71 1.12 4.79
CA ASP A 263 -27.20 -0.26 4.80
C ASP A 263 -25.74 -0.38 4.33
N TRP A 264 -25.12 0.72 3.88
CA TRP A 264 -23.77 0.69 3.34
C TRP A 264 -22.72 0.92 4.43
N VAL A 265 -21.65 0.14 4.33
CA VAL A 265 -20.47 0.22 5.18
C VAL A 265 -19.25 0.45 4.31
N ALA A 266 -18.47 1.47 4.65
CA ALA A 266 -17.11 1.63 4.16
C ALA A 266 -16.13 1.36 5.29
N TRP A 267 -15.17 0.46 5.05
CA TRP A 267 -14.26 -0.03 6.07
C TRP A 267 -12.84 -0.12 5.56
N ALA A 268 -11.92 0.48 6.30
CA ALA A 268 -10.49 0.28 6.22
C ALA A 268 -10.06 -0.53 7.45
N PRO A 269 -9.64 -1.80 7.30
CA PRO A 269 -9.15 -2.56 8.43
C PRO A 269 -7.88 -1.92 9.00
N PRO A 270 -7.74 -1.85 10.33
CA PRO A 270 -6.46 -1.54 10.94
C PRO A 270 -5.41 -2.60 10.57
N GLY A 271 -4.14 -2.22 10.60
CA GLY A 271 -3.01 -3.14 10.40
C GLY A 271 -2.55 -3.28 8.94
N LEU A 272 -1.86 -4.39 8.66
CA LEU A 272 -1.13 -4.62 7.40
C LEU A 272 -2.01 -4.90 6.18
N GLY A 273 -3.32 -5.13 6.40
CA GLY A 273 -4.26 -5.45 5.32
C GLY A 273 -4.53 -4.29 4.37
N ASN A 274 -4.26 -3.06 4.80
CA ASN A 274 -4.23 -1.81 4.03
C ASN A 274 -5.14 -1.80 2.80
N SER A 275 -6.44 -1.83 3.08
CA SER A 275 -7.50 -1.95 2.08
C SER A 275 -8.64 -0.99 2.38
N ILE A 276 -9.47 -0.72 1.38
CA ILE A 276 -10.80 -0.14 1.51
C ILE A 276 -11.79 -1.19 1.02
N ARG A 277 -12.83 -1.40 1.82
CA ARG A 277 -13.96 -2.27 1.48
C ARG A 277 -15.22 -1.43 1.54
N VAL A 278 -16.05 -1.52 0.51
CA VAL A 278 -17.41 -0.95 0.52
C VAL A 278 -18.38 -2.09 0.29
N TYR A 279 -19.35 -2.26 1.19
CA TYR A 279 -20.27 -3.39 1.19
C TYR A 279 -21.59 -3.05 1.90
N LYS A 280 -22.60 -3.90 1.77
CA LYS A 280 -23.86 -3.77 2.53
C LYS A 280 -23.80 -4.63 3.79
N GLU A 281 -24.25 -4.09 4.94
CA GLU A 281 -24.11 -4.76 6.24
C GLU A 281 -24.83 -6.12 6.31
N ASN A 282 -25.96 -6.26 5.59
CA ASN A 282 -26.79 -7.46 5.56
C ASN A 282 -26.53 -8.39 4.36
N SER A 283 -25.55 -8.08 3.50
CA SER A 283 -25.13 -9.00 2.44
C SER A 283 -23.97 -9.89 2.93
N GLU A 284 -23.84 -11.10 2.38
CA GLU A 284 -22.63 -11.90 2.60
C GLU A 284 -21.37 -11.03 2.40
N PRO A 285 -20.30 -11.23 3.19
CA PRO A 285 -19.13 -10.34 3.25
C PRO A 285 -18.29 -10.29 1.97
N SER A 286 -18.78 -10.79 0.84
CA SER A 286 -18.27 -10.43 -0.48
C SER A 286 -18.47 -8.93 -0.67
N SER A 287 -17.41 -8.14 -0.46
CA SER A 287 -17.47 -6.70 -0.62
C SER A 287 -17.94 -6.32 -2.02
N HIS A 288 -18.89 -5.38 -2.12
CA HIS A 288 -19.30 -4.82 -3.42
C HIS A 288 -18.12 -4.17 -4.15
N LEU A 289 -17.17 -3.65 -3.39
CA LEU A 289 -15.91 -3.12 -3.87
C LEU A 289 -14.78 -3.40 -2.87
N PHE A 290 -13.73 -4.06 -3.34
CA PHE A 290 -12.48 -4.25 -2.63
C PHE A 290 -11.35 -3.45 -3.31
N PHE A 291 -10.51 -2.81 -2.51
CA PHE A 291 -9.34 -2.08 -2.98
C PHE A 291 -8.20 -2.27 -1.99
N ALA A 292 -7.08 -2.86 -2.42
CA ALA A 292 -5.90 -3.05 -1.58
C ALA A 292 -4.62 -2.80 -2.35
N VAL A 293 -3.74 -2.01 -1.75
CA VAL A 293 -2.36 -1.76 -2.23
C VAL A 293 -1.39 -2.87 -1.82
N ASN A 294 -1.92 -4.06 -1.49
CA ASN A 294 -1.26 -5.24 -0.95
C ASN A 294 0.29 -5.19 -0.99
N PRO A 295 0.96 -4.93 0.13
CA PRO A 295 2.42 -5.02 0.14
C PRO A 295 2.96 -6.42 -0.03
N GLY A 296 2.17 -7.45 0.28
CA GLY A 296 2.75 -8.71 0.71
C GLY A 296 3.53 -8.61 2.03
N LEU A 297 3.98 -9.77 2.51
CA LEU A 297 4.53 -9.98 3.86
C LEU A 297 5.90 -9.32 4.14
N LEU A 298 6.56 -8.72 3.14
CA LEU A 298 7.97 -8.32 3.22
C LEU A 298 8.28 -6.93 2.62
N HIS A 299 7.30 -6.04 2.48
CA HIS A 299 7.63 -4.62 2.27
C HIS A 299 8.11 -4.02 3.58
N LEU A 300 9.43 -4.11 3.82
CA LEU A 300 10.14 -3.52 4.95
C LEU A 300 10.30 -1.99 4.82
N ALA A 301 9.94 -1.40 3.68
CA ALA A 301 9.98 0.04 3.46
C ALA A 301 8.87 0.74 4.24
N GLU A 302 9.10 2.01 4.61
CA GLU A 302 8.04 2.94 5.03
C GLU A 302 6.82 2.74 4.14
N PHE A 303 5.76 2.21 4.74
CA PHE A 303 4.58 1.88 4.00
C PHE A 303 3.97 3.18 3.43
N ARG A 304 4.10 3.38 2.12
CA ARG A 304 3.81 4.70 1.52
C ARG A 304 2.34 5.00 1.35
N TYR A 305 1.50 4.00 1.48
CA TYR A 305 0.06 4.14 1.30
C TYR A 305 -0.58 3.62 2.56
N PHE A 306 -1.40 4.42 3.22
CA PHE A 306 -2.14 3.96 4.40
C PHE A 306 -3.57 4.39 4.21
N LEU A 307 -4.38 3.44 3.76
CA LEU A 307 -5.78 3.65 3.50
C LEU A 307 -6.51 3.77 4.83
N SER A 308 -7.11 4.93 5.04
CA SER A 308 -7.71 5.27 6.32
C SER A 308 -8.93 6.16 6.13
N ARG A 309 -9.73 6.21 7.20
CA ARG A 309 -10.85 7.14 7.34
C ARG A 309 -11.83 7.11 6.16
N PRO A 310 -12.34 5.95 5.74
CA PRO A 310 -13.39 5.95 4.73
C PRO A 310 -14.58 6.80 5.20
N THR A 311 -15.18 7.58 4.30
CA THR A 311 -16.36 8.40 4.57
C THR A 311 -17.33 8.30 3.40
N LEU A 312 -18.52 7.77 3.65
CA LEU A 312 -19.57 7.64 2.63
C LEU A 312 -20.25 8.98 2.41
N ILE A 313 -20.40 9.39 1.14
CA ILE A 313 -21.03 10.65 0.74
C ILE A 313 -22.04 10.41 -0.39
N SER A 314 -22.83 11.44 -0.74
CA SER A 314 -23.75 11.41 -1.88
C SER A 314 -24.75 10.24 -1.84
N GLY A 315 -25.28 9.91 -0.65
CA GLY A 315 -26.18 8.75 -0.47
C GLY A 315 -25.48 7.40 -0.65
N SER A 316 -24.23 7.29 -0.19
CA SER A 316 -23.41 6.07 -0.21
C SER A 316 -22.94 5.60 -1.58
N SER A 317 -23.12 6.41 -2.64
CA SER A 317 -22.59 6.09 -3.97
C SER A 317 -21.13 6.48 -4.16
N GLU A 318 -20.60 7.32 -3.27
CA GLU A 318 -19.22 7.78 -3.30
C GLU A 318 -18.59 7.60 -1.91
N CYS A 319 -17.29 7.37 -1.87
CA CYS A 319 -16.53 7.23 -0.63
C CYS A 319 -15.25 8.08 -0.71
N LEU A 320 -15.10 9.01 0.21
CA LEU A 320 -13.80 9.65 0.45
C LEU A 320 -12.94 8.72 1.30
N PHE A 321 -11.63 8.78 1.10
CA PHE A 321 -10.67 8.14 1.98
C PHE A 321 -9.33 8.86 1.90
N GLN A 322 -8.49 8.66 2.90
CA GLN A 322 -7.17 9.27 2.97
C GLN A 322 -6.09 8.21 2.75
N SER A 323 -5.04 8.58 2.01
CA SER A 323 -3.76 7.86 1.99
C SER A 323 -2.64 8.86 2.19
N ARG A 324 -1.94 8.77 3.33
CA ARG A 324 -0.97 9.77 3.80
C ARG A 324 -1.55 11.19 3.77
N ASP A 325 -0.93 12.08 3.01
CA ASP A 325 -1.29 13.48 2.84
C ASP A 325 -2.06 13.71 1.53
N THR A 326 -2.83 12.71 1.10
CA THR A 326 -3.71 12.82 -0.08
C THR A 326 -5.09 12.29 0.25
N VAL A 327 -6.10 13.07 -0.15
CA VAL A 327 -7.51 12.68 -0.08
C VAL A 327 -7.93 12.20 -1.46
N TYR A 328 -8.59 11.05 -1.50
CA TYR A 328 -9.10 10.41 -2.70
C TYR A 328 -10.62 10.29 -2.62
N LEU A 329 -11.26 10.28 -3.79
CA LEU A 329 -12.67 9.96 -3.96
C LEU A 329 -12.81 8.66 -4.75
N LEU A 330 -13.69 7.79 -4.27
CA LEU A 330 -14.08 6.54 -4.90
C LEU A 330 -15.54 6.61 -5.35
N ASP A 331 -15.81 6.36 -6.63
CA ASP A 331 -17.15 6.06 -7.16
C ASP A 331 -17.43 4.57 -6.97
N VAL A 332 -18.42 4.24 -6.14
CA VAL A 332 -18.74 2.84 -5.79
C VAL A 332 -19.33 2.09 -6.99
N ALA A 333 -20.18 2.75 -7.78
CA ALA A 333 -20.89 2.12 -8.88
C ALA A 333 -20.00 1.96 -10.12
N GLN A 334 -19.28 3.02 -10.50
CA GLN A 334 -18.40 3.00 -11.66
C GLN A 334 -17.01 2.42 -11.34
N ARG A 335 -16.70 2.23 -10.05
CA ARG A 335 -15.42 1.70 -9.56
C ARG A 335 -14.23 2.54 -10.01
N ARG A 336 -14.35 3.86 -9.86
CA ARG A 336 -13.31 4.83 -10.26
C ARG A 336 -12.70 5.47 -9.02
N VAL A 337 -11.38 5.63 -9.00
CA VAL A 337 -10.67 6.32 -7.91
C VAL A 337 -9.93 7.52 -8.46
N GLY A 338 -10.21 8.69 -7.90
CA GLY A 338 -9.61 9.95 -8.31
C GLY A 338 -8.96 10.66 -7.14
N LYS A 339 -7.86 11.36 -7.42
CA LYS A 339 -7.20 12.22 -6.43
C LYS A 339 -7.97 13.53 -6.29
N LEU A 340 -8.47 13.83 -5.09
CA LEU A 340 -9.18 15.08 -4.82
C LEU A 340 -8.20 16.21 -4.51
N THR A 341 -7.32 15.99 -3.54
CA THR A 341 -6.36 17.01 -3.09
C THR A 341 -5.20 16.43 -2.30
N ASN A 342 -4.10 17.17 -2.20
CA ASN A 342 -3.05 16.87 -1.23
C ASN A 342 -3.44 17.52 0.10
N GLY A 343 -3.83 16.71 1.06
CA GLY A 343 -4.26 17.16 2.37
C GLY A 343 -4.55 16.00 3.31
N ARG A 344 -4.80 16.36 4.56
CA ARG A 344 -5.10 15.44 5.65
C ARG A 344 -6.20 15.97 6.55
N ASN A 345 -6.73 15.11 7.42
CA ASN A 345 -7.71 15.47 8.44
C ASN A 345 -8.93 16.15 7.81
N TYR A 346 -9.56 15.49 6.84
CA TYR A 346 -10.65 16.12 6.12
C TYR A 346 -11.97 16.05 6.90
N ALA A 347 -12.89 16.96 6.62
CA ALA A 347 -14.28 16.87 7.04
C ALA A 347 -15.17 17.06 5.82
N VAL A 348 -16.36 16.50 5.87
CA VAL A 348 -17.31 16.53 4.74
C VAL A 348 -18.56 17.24 5.18
N ILE A 349 -19.01 18.18 4.36
CA ILE A 349 -20.31 18.83 4.46
C ILE A 349 -21.12 18.35 3.24
N PRO A 350 -22.21 17.61 3.45
CA PRO A 350 -23.07 17.19 2.35
C PRO A 350 -23.65 18.41 1.61
N PRO A 351 -24.09 18.22 0.35
CA PRO A 351 -24.67 19.29 -0.45
C PRO A 351 -25.90 19.94 0.16
#